data_AF-A0A5C9ELF6-F1
#
_entry.id   AF-A0A5C9ELF6-F1
#
_cell.length_a   1.000
_cell.length_b   1.000
_cell.length_c   1.000
_cell.angle_alpha   90.00
_cell.angle_beta   90.00
_cell.angle_gamma   90.00
#
_symmetry.space_group_name_H-M   'P 1'
#
loop_
_entity.id
_entity.type
_entity.pdbx_description
1 polymer ?
#
loop_
_entity_poly.entity_id
_entity_poly.type
_entity_poly.pdbx_seq_one_letter_code
_entity_poly.pdbx_strand_id
1 'polypeptide(L)'
;MAKKRKEISLDDLEEELAEQGEDLDEIEEEEEEEIEEIEEFDLEEISTEEEIGEVFEEEFEEPEISEEVGIPEEEIIDERIYIVPLKKARKGPRTKWAKKAVRYLREFIEQHFKPEYLVISQEVNEKIWAHGIQKPPRKLRVLARKNVDGLVYLNLAE
;
A
#
# COMPACT_ATOMS: atom_id res chain seq x y z
N MET A 1 7.17 58.36 0.78
CA MET A 1 7.04 58.51 -0.68
C MET A 1 5.91 57.61 -1.15
N ALA A 2 4.84 58.17 -1.69
CA ALA A 2 3.69 57.40 -2.17
C ALA A 2 4.10 56.58 -3.40
N LYS A 3 4.01 55.25 -3.34
CA LYS A 3 4.10 54.40 -4.54
C LYS A 3 2.81 54.61 -5.34
N LYS A 4 2.93 55.38 -6.42
CA LYS A 4 1.92 55.53 -7.47
C LYS A 4 1.56 54.12 -7.95
N ARG A 5 0.32 53.68 -7.73
CA ARG A 5 -0.17 52.42 -8.30
C ARG A 5 -0.11 52.57 -9.81
N LYS A 6 0.57 51.65 -10.48
CA LYS A 6 0.56 51.53 -11.93
C LYS A 6 -0.89 51.15 -12.27
N GLU A 7 -1.65 52.08 -12.81
CA GLU A 7 -2.94 51.76 -13.43
C GLU A 7 -2.58 50.94 -14.67
N ILE A 8 -2.69 49.61 -14.54
CA ILE A 8 -2.68 48.70 -15.69
C ILE A 8 -3.94 49.06 -16.45
N SER A 9 -3.83 49.37 -17.74
CA SER A 9 -5.00 49.75 -18.53
C SER A 9 -5.94 48.54 -18.60
N LEU A 10 -7.26 48.78 -18.62
CA LEU A 10 -8.24 47.70 -18.75
C LEU A 10 -8.01 46.89 -20.04
N ASP A 11 -7.48 47.56 -21.06
CA ASP A 11 -7.12 46.99 -22.35
C ASP A 11 -5.90 46.03 -22.24
N ASP A 12 -4.86 46.37 -21.46
CA ASP A 12 -3.71 45.46 -21.24
C ASP A 12 -4.11 44.18 -20.48
N LEU A 13 -5.16 44.25 -19.65
CA LEU A 13 -5.65 43.14 -18.83
C LEU A 13 -6.63 42.24 -19.61
N GLU A 14 -7.35 42.80 -20.59
CA GLU A 14 -8.14 42.03 -21.56
C GLU A 14 -7.24 41.30 -22.55
N GLU A 15 -6.12 41.89 -22.95
CA GLU A 15 -5.15 41.25 -23.86
C GLU A 15 -4.42 40.08 -23.16
N GLU A 16 -4.00 40.23 -21.90
CA GLU A 16 -3.45 39.11 -21.10
C GLU A 16 -4.47 37.98 -20.82
N LEU A 17 -5.77 38.31 -20.67
CA LEU A 17 -6.82 37.31 -20.48
C LEU A 17 -7.21 36.60 -21.79
N ALA A 18 -7.09 37.28 -22.92
CA ALA A 18 -7.29 36.69 -24.25
C ALA A 18 -6.15 35.73 -24.60
N GLU A 19 -4.89 36.10 -24.36
CA GLU A 19 -3.75 35.18 -24.52
C GLU A 19 -3.90 33.94 -23.61
N GLN A 20 -4.33 34.11 -22.35
CA GLN A 20 -4.60 32.97 -21.46
C GLN A 20 -5.79 32.10 -21.88
N GLY A 21 -6.75 32.66 -22.63
CA GLY A 21 -7.89 31.94 -23.16
C GLY A 21 -7.53 31.13 -24.40
N GLU A 22 -6.73 31.72 -25.29
CA GLU A 22 -6.16 31.04 -26.46
C GLU A 22 -5.22 29.89 -26.03
N ASP A 23 -4.40 30.10 -24.98
CA ASP A 23 -3.56 29.04 -24.40
C ASP A 23 -4.40 27.91 -23.74
N LEU A 24 -5.62 28.17 -23.27
CA LEU A 24 -6.50 27.16 -22.67
C LEU A 24 -7.28 26.38 -23.71
N ASP A 25 -7.75 27.06 -24.76
CA ASP A 25 -8.43 26.44 -25.89
C ASP A 25 -7.46 25.54 -26.67
N GLU A 26 -6.19 25.92 -26.84
CA GLU A 26 -5.16 25.06 -27.42
C GLU A 26 -4.87 23.80 -26.56
N ILE A 27 -4.89 23.92 -25.22
CA ILE A 27 -4.68 22.75 -24.34
C ILE A 27 -5.92 21.83 -24.33
N GLU A 28 -7.14 22.39 -24.37
CA GLU A 28 -8.36 21.59 -24.47
C GLU A 28 -8.45 20.87 -25.83
N GLU A 29 -8.04 21.52 -26.93
CA GLU A 29 -7.94 20.89 -28.26
C GLU A 29 -6.86 19.78 -28.28
N GLU A 30 -5.68 20.01 -27.67
CA GLU A 30 -4.62 18.99 -27.54
C GLU A 30 -5.07 17.78 -26.68
N GLU A 31 -5.81 18.01 -25.59
CA GLU A 31 -6.35 16.94 -24.74
C GLU A 31 -7.46 16.15 -25.45
N GLU A 32 -8.34 16.81 -26.22
CA GLU A 32 -9.37 16.12 -27.02
C GLU A 32 -8.74 15.26 -28.14
N GLU A 33 -7.71 15.75 -28.82
CA GLU A 33 -6.97 14.97 -29.84
C GLU A 33 -6.24 13.76 -29.24
N GLU A 34 -5.64 13.88 -28.04
CA GLU A 34 -5.01 12.74 -27.34
C GLU A 34 -6.03 11.66 -26.94
N ILE A 35 -7.24 12.06 -26.53
CA ILE A 35 -8.30 11.11 -26.14
C ILE A 35 -8.86 10.38 -27.37
N GLU A 36 -9.03 11.08 -28.50
CA GLU A 36 -9.44 10.47 -29.77
C GLU A 36 -8.38 9.50 -30.31
N GLU A 37 -7.08 9.85 -30.23
CA GLU A 37 -6.00 8.93 -30.62
C GLU A 37 -5.98 7.66 -29.74
N ILE A 38 -6.24 7.76 -28.43
CA ILE A 38 -6.30 6.59 -27.54
C ILE A 38 -7.54 5.72 -27.82
N GLU A 39 -8.69 6.32 -28.13
CA GLU A 39 -9.91 5.57 -28.46
C GLU A 39 -9.83 4.88 -29.83
N GLU A 40 -9.13 5.47 -30.80
CA GLU A 40 -8.95 4.88 -32.14
C GLU A 40 -7.83 3.81 -32.16
N PHE A 41 -6.89 3.84 -31.19
CA PHE A 41 -5.77 2.90 -31.13
C PHE A 41 -6.09 1.51 -30.52
N ASP A 42 -7.26 1.33 -29.88
CA ASP A 42 -7.50 0.14 -29.03
C ASP A 42 -8.66 -0.78 -29.48
N LEU A 43 -9.09 -0.78 -30.74
CA LEU A 43 -10.16 -1.68 -31.21
C LEU A 43 -9.82 -2.55 -32.43
N GLU A 44 -8.72 -2.30 -33.14
CA GLU A 44 -8.29 -3.14 -34.28
C GLU A 44 -7.09 -4.06 -33.96
N GLU A 45 -6.23 -3.75 -32.98
CA GLU A 45 -5.19 -4.69 -32.52
C GLU A 45 -5.77 -5.91 -31.76
N ILE A 46 -6.96 -5.76 -31.19
CA ILE A 46 -7.73 -6.81 -30.50
C ILE A 46 -8.35 -7.83 -31.47
N SER A 47 -8.42 -7.54 -32.78
CA SER A 47 -8.96 -8.54 -33.75
C SER A 47 -7.97 -9.66 -34.12
N THR A 48 -6.74 -9.60 -33.59
CA THR A 48 -5.73 -10.68 -33.68
C THR A 48 -5.81 -11.65 -32.48
N GLU A 49 -6.86 -11.57 -31.65
CA GLU A 49 -7.06 -12.45 -30.50
C GLU A 49 -7.37 -13.91 -30.89
N GLU A 50 -7.83 -14.18 -32.11
CA GLU A 50 -8.09 -15.56 -32.55
C GLU A 50 -6.82 -16.34 -32.95
N GLU A 51 -5.70 -15.68 -33.27
CA GLU A 51 -4.41 -16.37 -33.53
C GLU A 51 -3.47 -16.41 -32.31
N ILE A 52 -3.71 -15.60 -31.28
CA ILE A 52 -2.93 -15.67 -30.02
C ILE A 52 -3.48 -16.77 -29.10
N GLY A 53 -4.78 -17.08 -29.20
CA GLY A 53 -5.40 -18.16 -28.43
C GLY A 53 -4.83 -19.55 -28.73
N GLU A 54 -4.59 -19.87 -30.01
CA GLU A 54 -4.07 -21.19 -30.39
C GLU A 54 -2.57 -21.34 -30.11
N VAL A 55 -1.79 -20.24 -30.12
CA VAL A 55 -0.35 -20.29 -29.85
C VAL A 55 -0.03 -20.23 -28.34
N PHE A 56 -0.87 -19.56 -27.55
CA PHE A 56 -0.68 -19.48 -26.09
C PHE A 56 -1.13 -20.76 -25.36
N GLU A 57 -1.98 -21.59 -25.96
CA GLU A 57 -2.35 -22.90 -25.41
C GLU A 57 -1.28 -23.98 -25.65
N GLU A 58 -0.45 -23.87 -26.70
CA GLU A 58 0.57 -24.89 -27.00
C GLU A 58 1.94 -24.67 -26.34
N GLU A 59 2.24 -23.49 -25.78
CA GLU A 59 3.57 -23.19 -25.21
C GLU A 59 3.56 -22.73 -23.75
N PHE A 60 2.56 -23.16 -22.96
CA PHE A 60 2.71 -23.23 -21.50
C PHE A 60 3.08 -24.66 -21.09
N GLU A 61 4.28 -25.10 -21.49
CA GLU A 61 4.98 -26.13 -20.72
C GLU A 61 5.24 -25.52 -19.34
N GLU A 62 4.33 -25.80 -18.40
CA GLU A 62 4.57 -25.52 -17.00
C GLU A 62 5.95 -26.09 -16.65
N PRO A 63 6.91 -25.27 -16.19
CA PRO A 63 8.11 -25.86 -15.64
C PRO A 63 7.67 -26.70 -14.44
N GLU A 64 7.73 -28.02 -14.56
CA GLU A 64 7.75 -29.01 -13.46
C GLU A 64 9.02 -28.85 -12.61
N ILE A 65 9.37 -27.60 -12.27
CA ILE A 65 10.56 -27.26 -11.53
C ILE A 65 10.10 -26.70 -10.18
N SER A 66 10.31 -27.55 -9.17
CA SER A 66 10.29 -27.31 -7.72
C SER A 66 9.03 -27.65 -6.93
N GLU A 67 8.33 -28.73 -7.33
CA GLU A 67 7.47 -29.48 -6.40
C GLU A 67 8.23 -30.09 -5.20
N GLU A 68 9.56 -30.00 -5.12
CA GLU A 68 10.34 -30.42 -3.96
C GLU A 68 11.28 -29.32 -3.46
N VAL A 69 10.75 -28.21 -2.95
CA VAL A 69 11.38 -27.60 -1.78
C VAL A 69 10.57 -28.07 -0.60
N GLY A 70 10.90 -29.27 -0.11
CA GLY A 70 10.50 -29.72 1.21
C GLY A 70 10.89 -28.61 2.18
N ILE A 71 9.89 -27.87 2.65
CA ILE A 71 10.06 -26.84 3.66
C ILE A 71 10.77 -27.57 4.81
N PRO A 72 11.99 -27.17 5.21
CA PRO A 72 12.62 -27.80 6.35
C PRO A 72 11.61 -27.70 7.48
N GLU A 73 11.28 -28.82 8.12
CA GLU A 73 10.44 -28.83 9.31
C GLU A 73 11.18 -28.01 10.36
N GLU A 74 10.90 -26.70 10.41
CA GLU A 74 11.50 -25.81 11.37
C GLU A 74 11.07 -26.32 12.75
N GLU A 75 12.04 -26.78 13.54
CA GLU A 75 11.77 -27.21 14.90
C GLU A 75 11.31 -25.99 15.73
N ILE A 76 10.02 -25.96 16.04
CA ILE A 76 9.42 -24.92 16.87
C ILE A 76 9.68 -25.26 18.33
N ILE A 77 10.40 -24.39 19.05
CA ILE A 77 10.77 -24.62 20.45
C ILE A 77 9.63 -24.26 21.40
N ASP A 78 9.03 -23.09 21.18
CA ASP A 78 8.06 -22.50 22.10
C ASP A 78 6.89 -21.90 21.31
N GLU A 79 5.68 -22.34 21.66
CA GLU A 79 4.43 -21.71 21.22
C GLU A 79 3.66 -21.17 22.43
N ARG A 80 3.30 -19.89 22.40
CA ARG A 80 2.52 -19.26 23.48
C ARG A 80 1.49 -18.30 22.94
N ILE A 81 0.28 -18.35 23.53
CA ILE A 81 -0.79 -17.39 23.24
C ILE A 81 -0.73 -16.26 24.26
N TYR A 82 -0.64 -15.03 23.77
CA TYR A 82 -0.67 -13.82 24.60
C TYR A 82 -1.89 -12.95 24.30
N ILE A 83 -2.36 -12.27 25.33
CA ILE A 83 -3.31 -11.17 25.19
C ILE A 83 -2.55 -9.87 25.38
N VAL A 84 -2.20 -9.20 24.28
CA VAL A 84 -1.43 -7.96 24.28
C VAL A 84 -2.34 -6.77 24.60
N PRO A 85 -2.09 -6.03 25.69
CA PRO A 85 -2.90 -4.88 26.07
C PRO A 85 -2.48 -3.61 25.33
N LEU A 86 -3.06 -3.37 24.15
CA LEU A 86 -2.77 -2.18 23.32
C LEU A 86 -3.32 -0.86 23.90
N LYS A 87 -3.95 -0.86 25.08
CA LYS A 87 -4.43 0.36 25.77
C LYS A 87 -3.32 1.41 25.91
N LYS A 88 -2.07 1.00 26.14
CA LYS A 88 -0.93 1.90 26.28
C LYS A 88 -0.59 2.66 24.98
N ALA A 89 -0.90 2.07 23.82
CA ALA A 89 -0.67 2.69 22.52
C ALA A 89 -1.61 3.88 22.23
N ARG A 90 -2.77 3.95 22.90
CA ARG A 90 -3.74 5.05 22.78
C ARG A 90 -3.34 6.32 23.57
N LYS A 91 -2.04 6.58 23.72
CA LYS A 91 -1.50 7.77 24.38
C LYS A 91 -1.12 8.83 23.36
N GLY A 92 -1.52 10.07 23.60
CA GLY A 92 -1.23 11.21 22.71
C GLY A 92 -2.18 11.31 21.51
N PRO A 93 -1.75 11.93 20.38
CA PRO A 93 -2.61 12.22 19.24
C PRO A 93 -3.26 10.96 18.63
N ARG A 94 -4.56 11.05 18.32
CA ARG A 94 -5.37 9.93 17.79
C ARG A 94 -4.85 9.41 16.46
N THR A 95 -4.34 10.31 15.61
CA THR A 95 -3.76 10.00 14.29
C THR A 95 -2.50 9.15 14.34
N LYS A 96 -1.95 8.85 15.53
CA LYS A 96 -0.73 8.04 15.66
C LYS A 96 -0.96 6.73 16.43
N TRP A 97 -2.20 6.41 16.80
CA TRP A 97 -2.46 5.28 17.70
C TRP A 97 -2.18 3.92 17.07
N ALA A 98 -2.61 3.65 15.83
CA ALA A 98 -2.32 2.36 15.18
C ALA A 98 -0.81 2.14 14.98
N LYS A 99 -0.10 3.15 14.47
CA LYS A 99 1.37 3.12 14.36
C LYS A 99 2.06 2.83 15.71
N LYS A 100 1.58 3.47 16.80
CA LYS A 100 2.08 3.20 18.15
C LYS A 100 1.71 1.80 18.65
N ALA A 101 0.57 1.25 18.23
CA ALA A 101 0.13 -0.09 18.63
C ALA A 101 1.05 -1.16 18.04
N VAL A 102 1.44 -1.03 16.77
CA VAL A 102 2.44 -1.92 16.15
C VAL A 102 3.78 -1.82 16.87
N ARG A 103 4.24 -0.60 17.21
CA ARG A 103 5.49 -0.43 17.97
C ARG A 103 5.41 -1.07 19.36
N TYR A 104 4.30 -0.86 20.06
CA TYR A 104 4.08 -1.45 21.38
C TYR A 104 3.99 -2.99 21.32
N LEU A 105 3.43 -3.55 20.24
CA LEU A 105 3.42 -4.99 20.01
C LEU A 105 4.85 -5.55 19.89
N ARG A 106 5.73 -4.86 19.14
CA ARG A 106 7.16 -5.23 19.05
C ARG A 106 7.83 -5.20 20.41
N GLU A 107 7.72 -4.09 21.13
CA GLU A 107 8.26 -3.94 22.50
C GLU A 107 7.76 -5.04 23.45
N PHE A 108 6.47 -5.41 23.34
CA PHE A 108 5.88 -6.47 24.15
C PHE A 108 6.54 -7.83 23.87
N ILE A 109 6.73 -8.19 22.60
CA ILE A 109 7.31 -9.48 22.23
C ILE A 109 8.81 -9.51 22.52
N GLU A 110 9.52 -8.41 22.31
CA GLU A 110 10.92 -8.25 22.71
C GLU A 110 11.14 -8.54 24.20
N GLN A 111 10.24 -8.05 25.05
CA GLN A 111 10.32 -8.28 26.49
C GLN A 111 10.07 -9.74 26.90
N HIS A 112 9.14 -10.45 26.23
CA HIS A 112 8.69 -11.78 26.66
C HIS A 112 9.45 -12.93 25.99
N PHE A 113 9.66 -12.84 24.67
CA PHE A 113 10.28 -13.91 23.88
C PHE A 113 11.77 -13.69 23.61
N LYS A 114 12.23 -12.43 23.72
CA LYS A 114 13.59 -11.99 23.36
C LYS A 114 14.01 -12.56 22.00
N PRO A 115 13.30 -12.18 20.91
CA PRO A 115 13.64 -12.62 19.57
C PRO A 115 14.95 -11.96 19.11
N GLU A 116 15.68 -12.65 18.25
CA GLU A 116 16.75 -12.01 17.48
C GLU A 116 16.16 -11.24 16.29
N TYR A 117 15.19 -11.87 15.61
CA TYR A 117 14.43 -11.28 14.52
C TYR A 117 12.93 -11.52 14.71
N LEU A 118 12.13 -10.48 14.45
CA LEU A 118 10.68 -10.49 14.67
C LEU A 118 9.91 -10.27 13.36
N VAL A 119 9.18 -11.30 12.94
CA VAL A 119 8.29 -11.26 11.78
C VAL A 119 6.85 -11.18 12.27
N ILE A 120 6.15 -10.13 11.84
CA ILE A 120 4.73 -9.91 12.16
C ILE A 120 3.93 -10.30 10.93
N SER A 121 3.01 -11.26 11.06
CA SER A 121 2.10 -11.61 9.97
C SER A 121 1.24 -10.41 9.56
N GLN A 122 0.80 -10.43 8.31
CA GLN A 122 -0.07 -9.41 7.76
C GLN A 122 -1.42 -9.35 8.49
N GLU A 123 -2.00 -10.50 8.85
CA GLU A 123 -3.27 -10.59 9.59
C GLU A 123 -3.25 -9.80 10.91
N VAL A 124 -2.14 -9.88 11.65
CA VAL A 124 -1.95 -9.14 12.90
C VAL A 124 -1.93 -7.64 12.63
N ASN A 125 -1.26 -7.21 11.56
CA ASN A 125 -1.23 -5.81 11.18
C ASN A 125 -2.63 -5.34 10.74
N GLU A 126 -3.30 -6.06 9.85
CA GLU A 126 -4.66 -5.76 9.42
C GLU A 126 -5.64 -5.66 10.59
N LYS A 127 -5.54 -6.57 11.58
CA LYS A 127 -6.37 -6.49 12.79
C LYS A 127 -6.13 -5.22 13.59
N ILE A 128 -4.89 -4.74 13.66
CA ILE A 128 -4.55 -3.47 14.31
C ILE A 128 -5.15 -2.28 13.55
N TRP A 129 -5.14 -2.35 12.22
CA TRP A 129 -5.63 -1.30 11.31
C TRP A 129 -7.10 -1.42 10.92
N ALA A 130 -7.82 -2.45 11.39
CA ALA A 130 -9.20 -2.75 10.99
C ALA A 130 -10.22 -1.61 11.18
N HIS A 131 -9.96 -0.70 12.12
CA HIS A 131 -10.81 0.49 12.37
C HIS A 131 -10.07 1.80 12.02
N GLY A 132 -9.10 1.71 11.12
CA GLY A 132 -8.22 2.81 10.72
C GLY A 132 -7.23 3.25 11.79
N ILE A 133 -6.54 4.35 11.52
CA ILE A 133 -5.41 4.82 12.33
C ILE A 133 -5.81 5.28 13.75
N GLN A 134 -7.06 5.71 13.91
CA GLN A 134 -7.56 6.36 15.13
C GLN A 134 -8.16 5.40 16.16
N LYS A 135 -8.44 4.15 15.80
CA LYS A 135 -9.20 3.23 16.68
C LYS A 135 -8.62 1.80 16.70
N PRO A 136 -7.29 1.61 16.93
CA PRO A 136 -6.76 0.25 17.04
C PRO A 136 -7.43 -0.52 18.19
N PRO A 137 -7.54 -1.86 18.12
CA PRO A 137 -8.18 -2.68 19.14
C PRO A 137 -7.53 -2.49 20.53
N ARG A 138 -8.29 -2.73 21.62
CA ARG A 138 -7.78 -2.53 22.99
C ARG A 138 -6.96 -3.70 23.52
N LYS A 139 -7.31 -4.90 23.07
CA LYS A 139 -6.65 -6.17 23.37
C LYS A 139 -6.46 -6.89 22.04
N LEU A 140 -5.32 -7.52 21.86
CA LEU A 140 -5.01 -8.32 20.68
C LEU A 140 -4.51 -9.68 21.15
N ARG A 141 -5.18 -10.75 20.73
CA ARG A 141 -4.75 -12.12 21.01
C ARG A 141 -3.80 -12.54 19.91
N VAL A 142 -2.58 -12.90 20.27
CA VAL A 142 -1.52 -13.29 19.33
C VAL A 142 -0.94 -14.64 19.73
N LEU A 143 -0.66 -15.47 18.74
CA LEU A 143 0.14 -16.68 18.87
C LEU A 143 1.57 -16.33 18.47
N ALA A 144 2.51 -16.50 19.40
CA ALA A 144 3.94 -16.34 19.12
C ALA A 144 4.57 -17.74 19.00
N ARG A 145 5.21 -18.00 17.85
CA ARG A 145 6.00 -19.21 17.58
C ARG A 145 7.48 -18.83 17.51
N LYS A 146 8.33 -19.54 18.24
CA LYS A 146 9.78 -19.33 18.22
C LYS A 146 10.50 -20.54 17.64
N ASN A 147 11.37 -20.27 16.67
CA ASN A 147 12.23 -21.27 16.03
C ASN A 147 13.58 -21.37 16.74
N VAL A 148 14.36 -22.40 16.39
CA VAL A 148 15.73 -22.62 16.89
C VAL A 148 16.65 -21.43 16.59
N ASP A 149 16.50 -20.81 15.42
CA ASP A 149 17.29 -19.66 14.98
C ASP A 149 16.94 -18.34 15.70
N GLY A 150 16.07 -18.38 16.71
CA GLY A 150 15.66 -17.18 17.45
C GLY A 150 14.70 -16.26 16.69
N LEU A 151 14.28 -16.66 15.49
CA LEU A 151 13.19 -16.06 14.71
C LEU A 151 11.85 -16.29 15.41
N VAL A 152 11.06 -15.22 15.53
CA VAL A 152 9.71 -15.28 16.10
C VAL A 152 8.68 -14.83 15.08
N TYR A 153 7.71 -15.72 14.82
CA TYR A 153 6.55 -15.47 13.97
C TYR A 153 5.34 -15.16 14.85
N LEU A 154 4.68 -14.02 14.57
CA LEU A 154 3.44 -13.63 15.25
C LEU A 154 2.24 -13.82 14.33
N ASN A 155 1.31 -14.67 14.76
CA ASN A 155 0.04 -14.92 14.09
C ASN A 155 -1.15 -14.45 14.95
N LEU A 156 -2.30 -14.21 14.32
CA LEU A 156 -3.51 -13.88 15.04
C LEU A 156 -4.06 -15.14 15.72
N ALA A 157 -4.47 -15.04 16.98
CA ALA A 157 -5.18 -16.12 17.66
C ALA A 157 -6.64 -15.70 17.84
N GLU A 158 -7.58 -16.42 17.21
CA GLU A 158 -9.03 -16.17 17.33
C GLU A 158 -9.54 -16.27 18.78
#